data_AF-A0AAD5D7N9-F1
#
_entry.id   AF-A0AAD5D7N9-F1
#
_cell.length_a   1.000
_cell.length_b   1.000
_cell.length_c   1.000
_cell.angle_alpha   90.00
_cell.angle_beta   90.00
_cell.angle_gamma   90.00
#
_symmetry.space_group_name_H-M   'P 1'
#
loop_
_entity.id
_entity.type
_entity.pdbx_description
1 polymer ?
#
loop_
_entity_poly.entity_id
_entity_poly.type
_entity_poly.pdbx_seq_one_letter_code
_entity_poly.pdbx_strand_id
1 'polypeptide(L)'
;MDMKARGMYVCRTLSYKGVEFEVLEVPLEAKMMDIYKKAAEFWAELRVELLSASAFLGDDKPNSSQLWRLYWASHQRFFRYVCMSAKVPAVVSLSKQALMENKCVVIGLQSTGEARTEDAITKYGNDLDDFISGPRELLLKFVEENYPLPEKPEPL
;
A
#
# COMPACT_ATOMS: atom_id res chain seq x y z
N MET A 1 32.13 5.42 19.23
CA MET A 1 31.87 4.04 18.79
C MET A 1 30.88 3.30 19.69
N ASP A 2 30.94 3.52 21.00
CA ASP A 2 30.15 2.81 22.01
C ASP A 2 28.61 2.94 21.87
N MET A 3 28.08 4.13 21.56
CA MET A 3 26.62 4.32 21.41
C MET A 3 26.00 3.64 20.17
N LYS A 4 26.74 3.51 19.05
CA LYS A 4 26.30 2.77 17.85
C LYS A 4 26.28 1.26 18.12
N ALA A 5 27.28 0.74 18.83
CA ALA A 5 27.35 -0.66 19.21
C ALA A 5 26.28 -1.04 20.26
N ARG A 6 25.92 -0.10 21.15
CA ARG A 6 24.87 -0.28 22.17
C ARG A 6 23.45 0.02 21.68
N GLY A 7 23.26 0.35 20.39
CA GLY A 7 21.94 0.68 19.84
C GLY A 7 21.32 2.00 20.34
N MET A 8 22.07 2.82 21.08
CA MET A 8 21.60 4.10 21.64
C MET A 8 21.68 5.27 20.64
N TYR A 9 22.16 5.03 19.42
CA TYR A 9 22.25 6.04 18.36
C TYR A 9 21.42 5.62 17.14
N VAL A 10 20.29 6.29 16.92
CA VAL A 10 19.45 6.14 15.72
C VAL A 10 20.07 6.95 14.58
N CYS A 11 20.91 6.31 13.77
CA CYS A 11 21.39 6.87 12.51
C CYS A 11 20.69 6.16 11.35
N ARG A 12 20.06 6.91 10.44
CA ARG A 12 19.47 6.33 9.22
C ARG A 12 20.51 5.71 8.27
N THR A 13 21.78 6.05 8.48
CA THR A 13 22.95 5.50 7.78
C THR A 13 23.90 4.92 8.82
N LEU A 14 23.81 3.61 9.04
CA LEU A 14 24.78 2.84 9.81
C LEU A 14 25.91 2.41 8.86
N SER A 15 26.98 3.20 8.78
CA SER A 15 28.23 2.76 8.16
C SER A 15 29.08 2.01 9.19
N TYR A 16 29.10 0.68 9.10
CA TYR A 16 30.12 -0.15 9.74
C TYR A 16 31.24 -0.43 8.74
N LYS A 17 32.45 -0.68 9.24
CA LYS A 17 33.59 -1.04 8.38
C LYS A 17 33.26 -2.33 7.61
N GLY A 18 33.33 -2.27 6.28
CA GLY A 18 33.02 -3.40 5.39
C GLY A 18 31.54 -3.52 5.00
N VAL A 19 30.69 -2.54 5.32
CA VAL A 19 29.30 -2.48 4.84
C VAL A 19 29.23 -1.58 3.61
N GLU A 20 28.68 -2.13 2.53
CA GLU A 20 28.37 -1.40 1.31
C GLU A 20 26.85 -1.14 1.22
N PHE A 21 26.48 -0.02 0.63
CA PHE A 21 25.08 0.36 0.41
C PHE A 21 24.91 0.73 -1.06
N GLU A 22 23.88 0.15 -1.68
CA GLU A 22 23.52 0.42 -3.05
C GLU A 22 22.02 0.69 -3.15
N VAL A 23 21.66 1.71 -3.93
CA VAL A 23 20.27 1.97 -4.32
C VAL A 23 20.07 1.36 -5.70
N LEU A 24 19.30 0.27 -5.75
CA LEU A 24 18.93 -0.36 -7.01
C LEU A 24 17.60 0.19 -7.50
N GLU A 25 17.61 0.73 -8.71
CA GLU A 25 16.39 1.09 -9.44
C GLU A 25 15.87 -0.17 -10.15
N VAL A 26 14.63 -0.55 -9.83
CA VAL A 26 13.94 -1.69 -10.43
C VAL A 26 12.90 -1.15 -11.40
N PRO A 27 13.09 -1.31 -12.72
CA PRO A 27 12.11 -0.86 -13.70
C PRO A 27 10.83 -1.69 -13.59
N LEU A 28 9.70 -1.06 -13.89
CA LEU A 28 8.41 -1.76 -13.93
C LEU A 28 8.37 -2.70 -15.13
N GLU A 29 8.06 -3.98 -14.87
CA GLU A 29 7.70 -4.92 -15.92
C GLU A 29 6.46 -4.45 -16.69
N ALA A 30 6.32 -4.82 -17.96
CA ALA A 30 5.20 -4.41 -18.81
C ALA A 30 3.83 -4.75 -18.17
N LYS A 31 3.73 -5.91 -17.52
CA LYS A 31 2.52 -6.32 -16.79
C LYS A 31 2.20 -5.38 -15.62
N MET A 32 3.20 -4.98 -14.85
CA MET A 32 3.02 -4.05 -13.72
C MET A 32 2.71 -2.64 -14.20
N MET A 33 3.27 -2.23 -15.35
CA MET A 33 2.93 -0.95 -15.98
C MET A 33 1.45 -0.89 -16.41
N ASP A 34 0.93 -1.97 -17.00
CA ASP A 34 -0.49 -2.07 -17.38
C ASP A 34 -1.41 -2.01 -16.14
N ILE A 35 -1.05 -2.74 -15.07
CA ILE A 35 -1.79 -2.69 -13.79
C ILE A 35 -1.79 -1.26 -13.22
N TYR A 36 -0.64 -0.59 -13.23
CA TYR A 36 -0.52 0.79 -12.74
C TYR A 36 -1.41 1.74 -13.54
N LYS A 37 -1.39 1.62 -14.87
CA LYS A 37 -2.20 2.47 -15.75
C LYS A 37 -3.70 2.28 -15.51
N LYS A 38 -4.18 1.04 -15.49
CA LYS A 38 -5.59 0.71 -15.21
C LYS A 38 -6.02 1.18 -13.82
N ALA A 39 -5.15 1.06 -12.83
CA ALA A 39 -5.45 1.57 -11.50
C ALA A 39 -5.57 3.11 -11.49
N ALA A 40 -4.71 3.83 -12.21
CA ALA A 40 -4.78 5.29 -12.31
C ALA A 40 -6.06 5.75 -13.03
N GLU A 41 -6.44 5.08 -14.11
CA GLU A 41 -7.71 5.29 -14.80
C GLU A 41 -8.89 5.07 -13.85
N PHE A 42 -8.92 3.96 -13.13
CA PHE A 42 -9.95 3.66 -12.13
C PHE A 42 -10.04 4.71 -11.03
N TRP A 43 -8.92 5.15 -10.45
CA TRP A 43 -8.95 6.21 -9.43
C TRP A 43 -9.49 7.53 -9.99
N ALA A 44 -9.17 7.87 -11.24
CA ALA A 44 -9.72 9.05 -11.90
C ALA A 44 -11.24 8.94 -12.09
N GLU A 45 -11.74 7.79 -12.51
CA GLU A 45 -13.18 7.50 -12.63
C GLU A 45 -13.87 7.57 -11.26
N LEU A 46 -13.34 6.91 -10.24
CA LEU A 46 -13.86 6.96 -8.87
C LEU A 46 -13.96 8.38 -8.35
N ARG A 47 -13.00 9.26 -8.67
CA ARG A 47 -13.07 10.67 -8.30
C ARG A 47 -14.26 11.39 -8.94
N VAL A 48 -14.55 11.10 -10.22
CA VAL A 48 -15.71 11.67 -10.92
C VAL A 48 -17.01 11.19 -10.28
N GLU A 49 -17.10 9.89 -9.97
CA GLU A 49 -18.27 9.31 -9.29
C GLU A 49 -18.48 9.92 -7.90
N LEU A 50 -17.41 10.08 -7.10
CA LEU A 50 -17.50 10.73 -5.78
C LEU A 50 -18.00 12.17 -5.88
N LEU A 51 -17.54 12.93 -6.89
CA LEU A 51 -18.02 14.30 -7.12
C LEU A 51 -19.50 14.32 -7.50
N SER A 52 -19.93 13.41 -8.39
CA SER A 52 -21.32 13.26 -8.81
C SER A 52 -22.23 12.89 -7.63
N ALA A 53 -21.85 11.88 -6.86
CA ALA A 53 -22.57 11.45 -5.66
C ALA A 53 -22.65 12.58 -4.60
N SER A 54 -21.56 13.32 -4.40
CA SER A 54 -21.53 14.45 -3.46
C SER A 54 -22.44 15.60 -3.91
N ALA A 55 -22.59 15.83 -5.22
CA ALA A 55 -23.48 16.86 -5.74
C ALA A 55 -24.96 16.49 -5.58
N PHE A 56 -25.30 15.20 -5.59
CA PHE A 56 -26.67 14.71 -5.44
C PHE A 56 -27.21 14.89 -4.00
N LEU A 57 -26.34 14.86 -2.99
CA LEU A 57 -26.74 14.89 -1.57
C LEU A 57 -27.14 16.29 -1.02
N GLY A 58 -27.02 17.37 -1.80
CA GLY A 58 -27.46 18.69 -1.37
C GLY A 58 -26.61 19.31 -0.23
N ASP A 59 -27.22 20.13 0.63
CA ASP A 59 -26.52 20.95 1.65
C ASP A 59 -26.26 20.25 3.00
N ASP A 60 -26.76 19.02 3.20
CA ASP A 60 -26.37 18.12 4.30
C ASP A 60 -25.02 17.44 3.99
N LYS A 61 -24.02 18.26 3.65
CA LYS A 61 -22.74 17.79 3.14
C LYS A 61 -21.96 17.07 4.23
N PRO A 62 -21.56 15.80 4.04
CA PRO A 62 -20.40 15.29 4.76
C PRO A 62 -19.21 16.20 4.46
N ASN A 63 -18.35 16.43 5.45
CA ASN A 63 -17.26 17.40 5.37
C ASN A 63 -16.37 17.13 4.14
N SER A 64 -16.60 17.87 3.04
CA SER A 64 -15.96 17.65 1.73
C SER A 64 -14.43 17.65 1.86
N SER A 65 -13.89 18.48 2.76
CA SER A 65 -12.47 18.51 3.11
C SER A 65 -11.95 17.17 3.66
N GLN A 66 -12.74 16.51 4.52
CA GLN A 66 -12.38 15.21 5.08
C GLN A 66 -12.37 14.10 4.02
N LEU A 67 -13.39 14.05 3.15
CA LEU A 67 -13.46 13.07 2.06
C LEU A 67 -12.22 13.17 1.16
N TRP A 68 -11.88 14.38 0.71
CA TRP A 68 -10.73 14.56 -0.18
C TRP A 68 -9.39 14.28 0.49
N ARG A 69 -9.27 14.61 1.79
CA ARG A 69 -8.09 14.23 2.58
C ARG A 69 -7.93 12.72 2.65
N LEU A 70 -9.02 11.98 2.89
CA LEU A 70 -9.00 10.52 2.97
C LEU A 70 -8.79 9.86 1.60
N TYR A 71 -9.39 10.41 0.55
CA TYR A 71 -9.21 9.98 -0.83
C TYR A 71 -7.73 10.03 -1.21
N TRP A 72 -7.07 11.20 -1.06
CA TRP A 72 -5.67 11.34 -1.45
C TRP A 72 -4.71 10.53 -0.57
N ALA A 73 -5.01 10.40 0.72
CA ALA A 73 -4.25 9.53 1.62
C ALA A 73 -4.35 8.06 1.18
N SER A 74 -5.56 7.60 0.84
CA SER A 74 -5.81 6.23 0.37
C SER A 74 -5.15 5.98 -0.98
N HIS A 75 -5.28 6.90 -1.91
CA HIS A 75 -4.63 6.88 -3.22
C HIS A 75 -3.10 6.72 -3.10
N GLN A 76 -2.42 7.56 -2.30
CA GLN A 76 -0.97 7.44 -2.08
C GLN A 76 -0.56 6.08 -1.49
N ARG A 77 -1.34 5.57 -0.54
CA ARG A 77 -1.09 4.25 0.07
C ARG A 77 -1.31 3.11 -0.92
N PHE A 78 -2.35 3.20 -1.75
CA PHE A 78 -2.65 2.23 -2.80
C PHE A 78 -1.47 2.10 -3.77
N PHE A 79 -1.00 3.20 -4.35
CA PHE A 79 0.11 3.16 -5.32
C PHE A 79 1.43 2.76 -4.69
N ARG A 80 1.66 3.09 -3.41
CA ARG A 80 2.83 2.56 -2.68
C ARG A 80 2.81 1.03 -2.64
N TYR A 81 1.66 0.41 -2.36
CA TYR A 81 1.55 -1.06 -2.36
C TYR A 81 1.76 -1.66 -3.75
N VAL A 82 1.20 -1.04 -4.80
CA VAL A 82 1.43 -1.48 -6.19
C VAL A 82 2.92 -1.44 -6.53
N CYS A 83 3.61 -0.32 -6.25
CA CYS A 83 5.04 -0.18 -6.51
C CYS A 83 5.89 -1.13 -5.65
N MET A 84 5.49 -1.41 -4.40
CA MET A 84 6.17 -2.40 -3.56
C MET A 84 6.04 -3.80 -4.17
N SER A 85 4.85 -4.19 -4.63
CA SER A 85 4.64 -5.51 -5.25
C SER A 85 5.47 -5.69 -6.52
N ALA A 86 5.67 -4.61 -7.30
CA ALA A 86 6.50 -4.64 -8.51
C ALA A 86 7.98 -4.94 -8.22
N LYS A 87 8.46 -4.72 -6.98
CA LYS A 87 9.85 -4.99 -6.59
C LYS A 87 10.09 -6.44 -6.17
N VAL A 88 9.03 -7.21 -5.90
CA VAL A 88 9.15 -8.59 -5.39
C VAL A 88 10.00 -9.49 -6.29
N PRO A 89 9.83 -9.50 -7.63
CA PRO A 89 10.67 -10.34 -8.51
C PRO A 89 12.17 -10.02 -8.40
N ALA A 90 12.53 -8.74 -8.38
CA ALA A 90 13.91 -8.29 -8.24
C ALA A 90 14.50 -8.67 -6.87
N VAL A 91 13.74 -8.47 -5.78
CA VAL A 91 14.15 -8.88 -4.43
C VAL A 91 14.37 -10.39 -4.36
N VAL A 92 13.50 -11.19 -4.97
CA VAL A 92 13.67 -12.65 -5.03
C VAL A 92 14.94 -13.03 -5.80
N SER A 93 15.21 -12.39 -6.93
CA SER A 93 16.41 -12.63 -7.73
C SER A 93 17.69 -12.32 -6.94
N LEU A 94 17.75 -11.14 -6.32
CA LEU A 94 18.88 -10.73 -5.47
C LEU A 94 19.08 -11.67 -4.29
N SER A 95 17.98 -12.09 -3.65
CA SER A 95 18.03 -13.02 -2.52
C SER A 95 18.61 -14.37 -2.94
N LYS A 96 18.16 -14.92 -4.09
CA LYS A 96 18.70 -16.18 -4.63
C LYS A 96 20.19 -16.07 -4.96
N GLN A 97 20.62 -14.96 -5.55
CA GLN A 97 22.04 -14.72 -5.83
C GLN A 97 22.88 -14.70 -4.54
N ALA A 98 22.45 -13.94 -3.53
CA ALA A 98 23.15 -13.87 -2.25
C ALA A 98 23.26 -15.25 -1.57
N LEU A 99 22.21 -16.07 -1.65
CA LEU A 99 22.24 -17.44 -1.14
C LEU A 99 23.25 -18.33 -1.89
N MET A 100 23.38 -18.19 -3.22
CA MET A 100 24.40 -18.91 -3.99
C MET A 100 25.83 -18.50 -3.60
N GLU A 101 26.01 -17.26 -3.16
CA GLU A 101 27.27 -16.73 -2.61
C GLU A 101 27.47 -17.09 -1.12
N ASN A 102 26.66 -17.98 -0.57
CA ASN A 102 26.69 -18.44 0.82
C ASN A 102 26.49 -17.31 1.85
N LYS A 103 25.68 -16.30 1.50
CA LYS A 103 25.29 -15.18 2.38
C LYS A 103 23.90 -15.39 2.97
N CYS A 104 23.63 -14.77 4.12
CA CYS A 104 22.29 -14.68 4.70
C CYS A 104 21.56 -13.42 4.19
N VAL A 105 20.25 -13.53 3.95
CA VAL A 105 19.42 -12.43 3.46
C VAL A 105 18.43 -12.00 4.55
N VAL A 106 18.38 -10.70 4.82
CA VAL A 106 17.40 -10.08 5.72
C VAL A 106 16.62 -9.04 4.92
N ILE A 107 15.30 -9.20 4.87
CA ILE A 107 14.41 -8.28 4.15
C ILE A 107 13.65 -7.44 5.16
N GLY A 108 13.94 -6.15 5.19
CA GLY A 108 13.16 -5.18 5.96
C GLY A 108 12.04 -4.57 5.12
N LEU A 109 10.79 -4.87 5.46
CA LEU A 109 9.63 -4.21 4.86
C LEU A 109 9.18 -3.05 5.76
N GLN A 110 9.29 -1.83 5.25
CA GLN A 110 8.98 -0.63 6.04
C GLN A 110 7.48 -0.36 6.19
N SER A 111 6.64 -0.97 5.36
CA SER A 111 5.19 -0.98 5.54
C SER A 111 4.62 -2.30 5.04
N THR A 112 4.40 -3.24 5.95
CA THR A 112 3.83 -4.58 5.67
C THR A 112 2.33 -4.52 5.40
N GLY A 113 1.66 -3.44 5.81
CA GLY A 113 0.20 -3.42 5.81
C GLY A 113 -0.39 -4.43 6.79
N GLU A 114 0.38 -4.94 7.77
CA GLU A 114 -0.05 -5.94 8.76
C GLU A 114 -1.38 -5.62 9.43
N ALA A 115 -1.61 -4.36 9.81
CA ALA A 115 -2.89 -3.95 10.39
C ALA A 115 -4.10 -4.28 9.50
N ARG A 116 -3.92 -4.31 8.17
CA ARG A 116 -4.97 -4.69 7.21
C ARG A 116 -5.16 -6.20 7.14
N THR A 117 -4.05 -6.96 7.21
CA THR A 117 -4.10 -8.42 7.25
C THR A 117 -4.74 -8.89 8.55
N GLU A 118 -4.44 -8.27 9.69
CA GLU A 118 -5.11 -8.52 10.97
C GLU A 118 -6.60 -8.14 10.95
N ASP A 119 -6.96 -6.97 10.39
CA ASP A 119 -8.36 -6.58 10.16
C ASP A 119 -9.10 -7.63 9.31
N ALA A 120 -8.45 -8.13 8.25
CA ALA A 120 -9.02 -9.15 7.35
C ALA A 120 -9.14 -10.53 8.02
N ILE A 121 -8.14 -10.97 8.77
CA ILE A 121 -8.20 -12.22 9.56
C ILE A 121 -9.34 -12.14 10.58
N THR A 122 -9.52 -10.96 11.20
CA THR A 122 -10.62 -10.74 12.16
C THR A 122 -11.99 -10.75 11.47
N LYS A 123 -12.10 -10.21 10.24
CA LYS A 123 -13.36 -10.11 9.48
C LYS A 123 -13.75 -11.42 8.78
N TYR A 124 -12.79 -12.18 8.27
CA TYR A 124 -13.01 -13.36 7.41
C TYR A 124 -12.69 -14.69 8.09
N GLY A 125 -12.12 -14.70 9.30
CA GLY A 125 -11.73 -15.90 10.03
C GLY A 125 -10.35 -16.45 9.64
N ASN A 126 -9.92 -17.52 10.30
CA ASN A 126 -8.60 -18.15 10.07
C ASN A 126 -8.49 -18.92 8.74
N ASP A 127 -9.62 -19.25 8.11
CA ASP A 127 -9.67 -19.92 6.80
C ASP A 127 -9.70 -18.89 5.68
N LEU A 128 -8.57 -18.18 5.50
CA LEU A 128 -8.33 -17.39 4.30
C LEU A 128 -7.89 -18.34 3.19
N ASP A 129 -8.86 -18.90 2.45
CA ASP A 129 -8.60 -19.80 1.32
C ASP A 129 -7.87 -19.12 0.14
N ASP A 130 -7.69 -17.79 0.16
CA ASP A 130 -7.11 -17.03 -0.95
C ASP A 130 -6.21 -15.85 -0.50
N PHE A 131 -5.36 -15.38 -1.42
CA PHE A 131 -4.44 -14.27 -1.16
C PHE A 131 -5.17 -12.94 -0.95
N ILE A 132 -4.97 -12.29 0.21
CA ILE A 132 -5.48 -10.94 0.45
C ILE A 132 -4.64 -9.91 -0.30
N SER A 133 -5.28 -9.19 -1.22
CA SER A 133 -4.67 -8.03 -1.89
C SER A 133 -4.81 -6.77 -1.04
N GLY A 134 -3.69 -6.30 -0.46
CA GLY A 134 -3.65 -5.05 0.31
C GLY A 134 -4.20 -3.81 -0.42
N PRO A 135 -3.89 -3.57 -1.71
CA PRO A 135 -4.52 -2.51 -2.50
C PRO A 135 -6.04 -2.65 -2.62
N ARG A 136 -6.56 -3.88 -2.79
CA ARG A 136 -8.00 -4.16 -2.88
C ARG A 136 -8.71 -3.84 -1.57
N GLU A 137 -8.23 -4.38 -0.46
CA GLU A 137 -8.84 -4.14 0.86
C GLU A 137 -8.79 -2.67 1.25
N LEU A 138 -7.71 -1.97 0.88
CA LEU A 138 -7.63 -0.53 1.07
C LEU A 138 -8.75 0.21 0.35
N LEU A 139 -8.98 -0.15 -0.92
CA LEU A 139 -9.94 0.53 -1.77
C LEU A 139 -11.37 0.20 -1.33
N LEU A 140 -11.67 -1.07 -1.05
CA LEU A 140 -12.98 -1.48 -0.55
C LEU A 140 -13.32 -0.77 0.75
N LYS A 141 -12.43 -0.80 1.73
CA LYS A 141 -12.63 -0.09 3.01
C LYS A 141 -12.87 1.40 2.80
N PHE A 142 -12.11 2.03 1.89
CA PHE A 142 -12.32 3.45 1.57
C PHE A 142 -13.73 3.71 1.01
N VAL A 143 -14.19 2.90 0.06
CA VAL A 143 -15.53 3.04 -0.53
C VAL A 143 -16.62 2.75 0.50
N GLU A 144 -16.52 1.63 1.24
CA GLU A 144 -17.49 1.25 2.28
C GLU A 144 -17.69 2.34 3.35
N GLU A 145 -16.61 2.99 3.79
CA GLU A 145 -16.65 3.95 4.89
C GLU A 145 -16.91 5.39 4.45
N ASN A 146 -16.62 5.75 3.20
CA ASN A 146 -16.55 7.16 2.76
C ASN A 146 -17.34 7.46 1.49
N TYR A 147 -17.95 6.47 0.85
CA TYR A 147 -18.78 6.75 -0.32
C TYR A 147 -20.02 7.55 0.11
N PRO A 148 -20.32 8.70 -0.53
CA PRO A 148 -21.48 9.50 -0.17
C PRO A 148 -22.78 8.75 -0.52
N LEU A 149 -23.53 8.34 0.51
CA LEU A 149 -24.83 7.69 0.39
C LEU A 149 -25.92 8.58 0.99
N PRO A 150 -27.18 8.51 0.48
CA PRO A 150 -28.32 9.14 1.14
C PRO A 150 -28.59 8.51 2.51
N GLU A 151 -29.25 9.23 3.43
CA GLU A 151 -29.56 8.70 4.78
C GLU A 151 -30.33 7.36 4.77
N LYS A 152 -31.13 7.12 3.73
CA LYS A 152 -31.86 5.87 3.50
C LYS A 152 -31.60 5.38 2.08
N PRO A 153 -30.49 4.66 1.85
CA PRO A 153 -30.27 4.02 0.56
C PRO A 153 -31.30 2.89 0.39
N GLU A 154 -31.97 2.85 -0.76
CA GLU A 154 -32.79 1.69 -1.10
C GLU A 154 -31.86 0.46 -1.26
N PRO A 155 -32.18 -0.69 -0.64
CA PRO A 155 -31.42 -1.90 -0.87
C PRO A 155 -31.57 -2.34 -2.32
N LEU A 156 -30.44 -2.70 -2.95
CA LEU A 156 -30.38 -3.31 -4.28
C LEU A 156 -31.05 -4.69 -4.30
#